data_AF-A0A845E928-F1
#
_entry.id   AF-A0A845E928-F1
#
_cell.length_a   1.000
_cell.length_b   1.000
_cell.length_c   1.000
_cell.angle_alpha   90.00
_cell.angle_beta   90.00
_cell.angle_gamma   90.00
#
_symmetry.space_group_name_H-M   'P 1'
#
loop_
_entity.id
_entity.type
_entity.pdbx_description
1 polymer ?
#
loop_
_entity_poly.entity_id
_entity_poly.type
_entity_poly.pdbx_seq_one_letter_code
_entity_poly.pdbx_strand_id
1 'polypeptide(L)' 'MFGRKKKVKKEMDRELLLHIKELKREWETLNTIIEQSIEPSDDGLNDLAVVKAKYFYLLREARFRGINALS' A
#
# COMPACT_ATOMS: atom_id res chain seq x y z
N MET A 1 21.23 0.63 25.01
CA MET A 1 20.53 -0.20 23.99
C MET A 1 19.12 0.27 23.61
N PHE A 2 18.44 1.15 24.37
CA PHE A 2 17.06 1.57 24.09
C PHE A 2 16.86 2.53 22.90
N GLY A 3 17.86 3.36 22.57
CA GLY A 3 17.79 4.28 21.43
C GLY A 3 17.79 3.58 20.06
N ARG A 4 18.48 2.43 19.94
CA ARG A 4 18.53 1.66 18.68
C ARG A 4 17.16 1.09 18.32
N LYS A 5 16.42 0.57 19.30
CA LYS A 5 15.04 0.07 19.12
C LYS A 5 14.08 1.18 18.64
N LYS A 6 14.17 2.37 19.23
CA LYS A 6 13.36 3.52 18.79
C LYS A 6 13.70 3.95 17.36
N LYS A 7 14.98 3.94 16.98
CA LYS A 7 15.42 4.26 15.61
C LYS A 7 14.91 3.25 14.59
N VAL A 8 15.01 1.95 14.88
CA VAL A 8 14.50 0.88 13.99
C VAL A 8 12.98 1.00 13.81
N LYS A 9 12.22 1.20 14.90
CA LYS A 9 10.76 1.40 14.79
C LYS A 9 10.41 2.57 13.87
N LYS A 10 11.08 3.71 14.04
CA LYS A 10 10.84 4.89 13.21
C LYS A 10 11.15 4.64 11.73
N GLU A 11 12.18 3.85 11.43
CA GLU A 11 12.52 3.50 10.04
C GLU A 11 11.47 2.57 9.43
N MET A 12 11.06 1.54 10.16
CA MET A 12 9.99 0.64 9.71
C MET A 12 8.66 1.38 9.48
N ASP A 13 8.33 2.35 10.34
CA ASP A 13 7.11 3.16 10.16
C ASP A 13 7.22 4.05 8.92
N ARG A 14 8.42 4.55 8.58
CA ARG A 14 8.66 5.29 7.32
C ARG A 14 8.52 4.38 6.10
N GLU A 15 9.13 3.20 6.11
CA GLU A 15 9.03 2.21 5.03
C GLU A 15 7.58 1.80 4.82
N LEU A 16 6.81 1.57 5.89
CA LEU A 16 5.38 1.28 5.80
C LEU A 16 4.62 2.40 5.08
N LEU A 17 4.86 3.67 5.46
CA LEU A 17 4.21 4.82 4.81
C LEU A 17 4.62 4.97 3.33
N LEU A 18 5.88 4.67 2.99
CA LEU A 18 6.35 4.68 1.60
C LEU A 18 5.63 3.62 0.76
N HIS A 19 5.57 2.37 1.24
CA HIS A 19 4.88 1.28 0.56
C HIS A 19 3.37 1.56 0.40
N ILE A 20 2.71 2.17 1.39
CA ILE A 20 1.30 2.59 1.26
C ILE A 20 1.12 3.57 0.09
N LYS A 21 2.02 4.55 -0.05
CA LYS A 21 1.97 5.53 -1.13
C LYS A 21 2.24 4.90 -2.50
N GLU A 22 3.16 3.93 -2.56
CA GLU A 22 3.46 3.18 -3.78
C GLU A 22 2.26 2.34 -4.23
N LEU A 23 1.71 1.52 -3.32
CA LEU A 23 0.55 0.69 -3.61
C LEU A 23 -0.69 1.51 -3.99
N LYS A 24 -0.85 2.72 -3.42
CA LYS A 24 -1.93 3.63 -3.83
C LYS A 24 -1.77 4.03 -5.29
N ARG A 25 -0.57 4.47 -5.69
CA ARG A 25 -0.30 4.87 -7.09
C ARG A 25 -0.47 3.69 -8.05
N GLU A 26 0.03 2.52 -7.66
CA GLU A 26 -0.10 1.29 -8.45
C GLU A 26 -1.58 0.91 -8.61
N TRP A 27 -2.35 0.96 -7.52
CA TRP A 27 -3.78 0.71 -7.56
C TRP A 27 -4.49 1.70 -8.49
N GLU A 28 -4.27 3.00 -8.33
CA GLU A 28 -4.88 4.03 -9.18
C GLU A 28 -4.54 3.83 -10.66
N THR A 29 -3.29 3.44 -10.95
CA THR A 29 -2.82 3.16 -12.31
C THR A 29 -3.53 1.95 -12.91
N LEU A 30 -3.50 0.79 -12.21
CA LEU A 30 -4.17 -0.43 -12.68
C LEU A 30 -5.68 -0.23 -12.80
N ASN A 31 -6.29 0.46 -11.84
CA ASN A 31 -7.72 0.74 -11.85
C ASN A 31 -8.10 1.57 -13.08
N THR A 32 -7.32 2.60 -13.41
CA THR A 32 -7.54 3.42 -14.62
C THR A 32 -7.42 2.58 -15.90
N ILE A 33 -6.42 1.69 -15.99
CA ILE A 33 -6.23 0.81 -17.14
C ILE A 33 -7.45 -0.12 -17.32
N ILE A 34 -7.90 -0.75 -16.24
CA ILE A 34 -9.04 -1.68 -16.26
C ILE A 34 -10.33 -0.94 -16.61
N GLU A 35 -10.57 0.25 -16.06
CA GLU A 35 -11.75 1.06 -16.37
C GLU A 35 -11.81 1.53 -17.83
N GLN A 36 -10.65 1.71 -18.47
CA GLN A 36 -10.54 2.09 -19.88
C GLN A 36 -10.51 0.89 -20.84
N SER A 37 -10.45 -0.34 -20.31
CA SER A 37 -10.39 -1.56 -21.12
C SER A 37 -11.79 -1.99 -21.55
N ILE A 38 -11.96 -2.21 -22.86
CA ILE A 38 -13.21 -2.78 -23.41
C ILE A 38 -13.38 -4.23 -22.93
N GLU A 39 -12.28 -4.98 -22.88
CA GLU A 39 -12.20 -6.33 -22.34
C GLU A 39 -10.89 -6.46 -21.53
N PRO A 40 -10.95 -6.29 -20.20
CA PRO A 40 -9.78 -6.48 -19.35
C PRO A 40 -9.40 -7.97 -19.28
N SER A 41 -8.10 -8.25 -19.27
CA SER A 41 -7.60 -9.62 -19.09
C SER A 41 -7.80 -10.12 -17.65
N ASP A 42 -7.94 -11.43 -17.48
CA ASP A 42 -8.02 -12.06 -16.17
C ASP A 42 -6.79 -11.74 -15.30
N ASP A 43 -5.60 -11.73 -15.91
CA ASP A 43 -4.36 -11.36 -15.22
C ASP A 43 -4.40 -9.90 -14.72
N GLY A 44 -4.90 -8.97 -15.54
CA GLY A 44 -5.05 -7.57 -15.13
C GLY A 44 -6.05 -7.38 -14.00
N LEU A 45 -7.15 -8.14 -14.01
CA LEU A 45 -8.14 -8.15 -12.91
C LEU A 45 -7.54 -8.75 -11.63
N ASN A 46 -6.76 -9.82 -11.75
CA ASN A 46 -6.05 -10.44 -10.63
C ASN A 46 -5.01 -9.50 -10.03
N ASP A 47 -4.21 -8.82 -10.85
CA ASP A 47 -3.22 -7.84 -10.40
C ASP A 47 -3.89 -6.69 -9.65
N LEU A 48 -4.98 -6.14 -10.20
CA LEU A 48 -5.78 -5.11 -9.54
C LEU A 48 -6.29 -5.58 -8.17
N ALA A 49 -6.81 -6.80 -8.08
CA ALA A 49 -7.30 -7.37 -6.83
C ALA A 49 -6.17 -7.54 -5.79
N VAL A 50 -4.99 -8.02 -6.21
CA VAL A 50 -3.83 -8.23 -5.34
C VAL A 50 -3.29 -6.91 -4.81
N VAL A 51 -3.10 -5.91 -5.68
CA VAL A 51 -2.59 -4.58 -5.28
C VAL A 51 -3.56 -3.92 -4.30
N LYS A 52 -4.86 -4.00 -4.56
CA LYS A 52 -5.91 -3.49 -3.67
C LYS A 52 -5.87 -4.18 -2.30
N ALA A 53 -5.73 -5.51 -2.27
CA ALA A 53 -5.61 -6.27 -1.01
C ALA A 53 -4.38 -5.85 -0.20
N LYS A 54 -3.21 -5.71 -0.84
CA LYS A 54 -1.97 -5.24 -0.21
C LYS A 54 -2.14 -3.83 0.36
N TYR A 55 -2.73 -2.91 -0.42
CA TYR A 55 -2.96 -1.53 0.01
C TYR A 55 -3.80 -1.46 1.29
N PHE A 56 -4.97 -2.13 1.31
CA PHE A 56 -5.85 -2.13 2.47
C PHE A 56 -5.22 -2.84 3.68
N TYR A 57 -4.44 -3.89 3.46
CA TYR A 57 -3.69 -4.54 4.54
C TYR A 57 -2.71 -3.56 5.20
N LEU A 58 -1.91 -2.82 4.42
CA LEU A 58 -0.96 -1.86 5.01
C LEU A 58 -1.66 -0.67 5.69
N LEU A 59 -2.82 -0.22 5.20
CA LEU A 59 -3.63 0.77 5.91
C LEU A 59 -4.07 0.27 7.30
N ARG A 60 -4.45 -1.01 7.40
CA ARG A 60 -4.79 -1.63 8.70
C ARG A 60 -3.58 -1.70 9.62
N GLU A 61 -2.41 -2.03 9.09
CA GLU A 61 -1.15 -2.04 9.84
C GLU A 61 -0.76 -0.64 10.36
N ALA A 62 -0.91 0.39 9.53
CA ALA A 62 -0.67 1.77 9.95
C ALA A 62 -1.61 2.19 11.10
N ARG A 63 -2.89 1.83 11.01
CA ARG A 63 -3.86 2.04 12.09
C ARG A 63 -3.47 1.30 13.37
N PHE A 64 -3.05 0.04 13.26
CA PHE A 64 -2.59 -0.75 14.40
C PHE A 64 -1.37 -0.12 15.09
N ARG A 65 -0.46 0.48 14.31
CA ARG A 65 0.73 1.17 14.82
C ARG A 65 0.46 2.59 15.34
N GLY A 66 -0.75 3.11 15.14
CA GLY A 66 -1.13 4.48 15.54
C GLY A 66 -0.49 5.57 14.68
N ILE A 67 -0.12 5.26 13.43
CA ILE A 67 0.44 6.22 12.49
C ILE A 67 -0.61 6.61 11.43
N ASN A 68 -0.67 7.89 11.09
CA ASN A 68 -1.58 8.36 10.04
C ASN A 68 -0.97 8.08 8.67
N ALA A 69 -1.61 7.21 7.90
CA ALA A 69 -1.20 6.85 6.54
C ALA A 69 -1.66 7.82 5.46
N LEU A 70 -2.58 8.74 5.79
CA LEU A 70 -3.24 9.66 4.85
C LEU A 70 -2.81 11.12 5.02
N SER A 71 -1.94 11.40 6.00
CA SER A 71 -1.31 12.71 6.22
C SER A 71 -0.19 13.03 5.24
#